data_AF-Q2GM18-F1
#
_entry.id   AF-Q2GM18-F1
#
_cell.length_a   1.000
_cell.length_b   1.000
_cell.length_c   1.000
_cell.angle_alpha   90.00
_cell.angle_beta   90.00
_cell.angle_gamma   90.00
#
_symmetry.space_group_name_H-M   'P 1'
#
loop_
_entity.id
_entity.type
_entity.pdbx_description
1 polymer ?
#
loop_
_entity_poly.entity_id
_entity_poly.type
_entity_poly.pdbx_seq_one_letter_code
_entity_poly.pdbx_strand_id
1 'polypeptide(L)'
;MKRNRSPYLFYGPDARPEHLAPRHLQDNLARLAKENAVLLKGVRLKDIPGRGAGMVAHRRLKRGQKILRVPTQLVHSLHTVPERISGRLPPDMSIHALLAANLTVDGMAGLSTWKDSLPTLGDFNTGLPFMWHKELQELLPKPARELLKKQQDSFHRDWNKVAKAFPDLRQDDYLHSWFVINTRTFYYATPRTEKYPPVDRLAIVPIADFFNHADTGCEVTFDKDGFIVSADRDYHGDQEVYISYGAHTNDFLLAEYGFLPAANRWDEVCVDEVILPKPSTAHKELLQGEGLLGPFMLDSETLGCKKTQAAVRLLCCGSRGQWKESLDGEGCGEHCRGEAYTLLRSLLVDYSAMVGKAVQDVGGLQVGQAAQRELLEQRWRQVDTIVTQALSHLQSLSVL
;
A
#
# COMPACT_ATOMS: atom_id res chain seq x y z
N MET A 1 15.81 3.66 0.61
CA MET A 1 14.59 4.48 0.73
C MET A 1 13.68 3.84 1.77
N LYS A 2 13.40 4.52 2.88
CA LYS A 2 12.52 4.02 3.95
C LYS A 2 11.09 4.47 3.64
N ARG A 3 10.13 3.54 3.76
CA ARG A 3 8.75 3.64 3.24
C ARG A 3 7.85 4.35 4.26
N ASN A 4 7.11 5.37 3.85
CA ASN A 4 6.13 6.08 4.70
C ASN A 4 4.73 5.57 4.36
N ARG A 5 3.87 5.24 5.33
CA ARG A 5 2.47 4.88 5.02
C ARG A 5 1.55 6.08 5.32
N SER A 6 0.76 6.51 4.35
CA SER A 6 -0.48 7.28 4.55
C SER A 6 -1.45 6.87 3.45
N PRO A 7 -2.78 6.89 3.57
CA PRO A 7 -3.65 7.21 2.44
C PRO A 7 -4.90 7.97 2.85
N TYR A 8 -5.58 8.45 1.81
CA TYR A 8 -7.04 8.52 1.74
C TYR A 8 -7.55 7.46 0.76
N LEU A 9 -8.77 6.99 1.02
CA LEU A 9 -9.46 6.04 0.15
C LEU A 9 -9.90 6.75 -1.12
N PHE A 10 -9.81 6.05 -2.24
CA PHE A 10 -10.21 6.57 -3.54
C PHE A 10 -11.68 6.22 -3.77
N TYR A 11 -12.45 7.20 -4.24
CA TYR A 11 -13.88 7.06 -4.50
C TYR A 11 -14.11 6.84 -6.00
N GLY A 12 -15.09 6.01 -6.36
CA GLY A 12 -15.75 6.13 -7.65
C GLY A 12 -16.50 7.47 -7.74
N PRO A 13 -16.79 7.99 -8.94
CA PRO A 13 -17.35 9.33 -9.14
C PRO A 13 -18.70 9.59 -8.44
N ASP A 14 -19.45 8.56 -8.03
CA ASP A 14 -20.86 8.70 -7.62
C ASP A 14 -21.19 8.29 -6.16
N ALA A 15 -20.21 8.14 -5.27
CA ALA A 15 -20.47 7.71 -3.89
C ALA A 15 -19.94 8.69 -2.85
N ARG A 16 -20.65 9.81 -2.61
CA ARG A 16 -20.48 10.55 -1.34
C ARG A 16 -21.80 11.05 -0.73
N PRO A 17 -22.03 10.76 0.57
CA PRO A 17 -23.05 11.46 1.36
C PRO A 17 -22.68 12.94 1.60
N GLU A 18 -23.68 13.80 1.72
CA GLU A 18 -23.60 15.27 1.79
C GLU A 18 -22.83 15.88 3.01
N HIS A 19 -22.24 15.08 3.90
CA HIS A 19 -21.87 15.52 5.26
C HIS A 19 -20.54 16.29 5.39
N LEU A 20 -19.68 16.29 4.37
CA LEU A 20 -18.35 16.91 4.42
C LEU A 20 -18.19 17.91 3.27
N ALA A 21 -18.92 19.02 3.31
CA ALA A 21 -18.77 20.07 2.31
C ALA A 21 -17.32 20.64 2.32
N PRO A 22 -16.72 20.94 1.14
CA PRO A 22 -15.31 21.33 1.02
C PRO A 22 -14.85 22.53 1.86
N ARG A 23 -15.77 23.44 2.24
CA ARG A 23 -15.49 24.59 3.10
C ARG A 23 -15.18 24.18 4.55
N HIS A 24 -15.92 23.22 5.10
CA HIS A 24 -15.71 22.74 6.47
C HIS A 24 -14.34 22.09 6.65
N LEU A 25 -13.85 21.39 5.63
CA LEU A 25 -12.55 20.70 5.68
C LEU A 25 -11.37 21.69 5.71
N GLN A 26 -11.45 22.80 4.95
CA GLN A 26 -10.42 23.84 4.94
C GLN A 26 -10.36 24.61 6.27
N ASP A 27 -11.52 25.01 6.80
CA ASP A 27 -11.61 25.73 8.06
C ASP A 27 -11.13 24.85 9.23
N ASN A 28 -11.45 23.55 9.19
CA ASN A 28 -10.96 22.58 10.17
C ASN A 28 -9.43 22.42 10.13
N LEU A 29 -8.79 22.37 8.96
CA LEU A 29 -7.33 22.25 8.90
C LEU A 29 -6.63 23.52 9.41
N ALA A 30 -7.10 24.70 9.01
CA ALA A 30 -6.50 25.95 9.46
C ALA A 30 -6.62 26.11 10.99
N ARG A 31 -7.77 25.73 11.55
CA ARG A 31 -8.00 25.68 13.00
C ARG A 31 -7.06 24.68 13.68
N LEU A 32 -7.04 23.43 13.22
CA LEU A 32 -6.19 22.36 13.77
C LEU A 32 -4.70 22.76 13.74
N ALA A 33 -4.24 23.36 12.65
CA ALA A 33 -2.86 23.81 12.52
C ALA A 33 -2.52 24.93 13.50
N LYS A 34 -3.42 25.91 13.66
CA LYS A 34 -3.26 27.04 14.59
C LYS A 34 -3.27 26.58 16.05
N GLU A 35 -4.23 25.74 16.43
CA GLU A 35 -4.40 25.22 17.80
C GLU A 35 -3.18 24.42 18.26
N ASN A 36 -2.51 23.74 17.33
CA ASN A 36 -1.43 22.81 17.66
C ASN A 36 -0.04 23.29 17.19
N ALA A 37 0.11 24.59 16.89
CA ALA A 37 1.37 25.20 16.44
C ALA A 37 2.03 24.47 15.24
N VAL A 38 1.22 23.93 14.33
CA VAL A 38 1.68 23.28 13.10
C VAL A 38 1.98 24.35 12.06
N LEU A 39 3.18 24.30 11.49
CA LEU A 39 3.52 25.12 10.34
C LEU A 39 2.81 24.56 9.11
N LEU A 40 1.90 25.32 8.53
CA LEU A 40 1.27 24.99 7.24
C LEU A 40 1.48 26.16 6.27
N LYS A 41 2.38 26.01 5.30
CA LYS A 41 2.89 27.14 4.50
C LYS A 41 2.62 26.97 3.01
N GLY A 42 1.65 27.73 2.49
CA GLY A 42 1.36 27.80 1.05
C GLY A 42 0.55 26.63 0.50
N VAL A 43 0.04 25.78 1.37
CA VAL A 43 -0.83 24.64 1.05
C VAL A 43 -2.17 24.75 1.79
N ARG A 44 -3.20 24.07 1.29
CA ARG A 44 -4.54 23.95 1.89
C ARG A 44 -5.13 22.58 1.57
N LEU A 45 -6.11 22.11 2.35
CA LEU A 45 -6.90 20.96 1.91
C LEU A 45 -7.80 21.35 0.76
N LYS A 46 -7.99 20.42 -0.15
CA LYS A 46 -9.04 20.49 -1.15
C LYS A 46 -9.66 19.11 -1.22
N ASP A 47 -10.96 19.08 -1.42
CA ASP A 47 -11.60 17.86 -1.81
C ASP A 47 -11.31 17.57 -3.28
N ILE A 48 -10.79 16.38 -3.56
CA ILE A 48 -10.30 15.98 -4.87
C ILE A 48 -11.22 14.87 -5.39
N PRO A 49 -11.92 15.10 -6.51
CA PRO A 49 -12.80 14.10 -7.10
C PRO A 49 -12.10 12.76 -7.26
N GLY A 50 -12.75 11.72 -6.75
CA GLY A 50 -12.25 10.33 -6.75
C GLY A 50 -11.07 10.02 -5.83
N ARG A 51 -10.53 11.01 -5.10
CA ARG A 51 -9.33 10.83 -4.24
C ARG A 51 -9.50 11.35 -2.82
N GLY A 52 -10.67 11.91 -2.51
CA GLY A 52 -10.98 12.47 -1.20
C GLY A 52 -10.16 13.73 -0.89
N ALA A 53 -9.90 13.97 0.40
CA ALA A 53 -9.11 15.11 0.83
C ALA A 53 -7.65 14.99 0.36
N GLY A 54 -7.12 16.06 -0.22
CA GLY A 54 -5.71 16.15 -0.61
C GLY A 54 -5.12 17.52 -0.34
N MET A 55 -3.80 17.56 -0.14
CA MET A 55 -3.06 18.80 0.05
C MET A 55 -2.78 19.48 -1.29
N VAL A 56 -3.20 20.73 -1.47
CA VAL A 56 -2.93 21.50 -2.70
C VAL A 56 -2.18 22.79 -2.41
N ALA A 57 -1.29 23.19 -3.31
CA ALA A 57 -0.65 24.49 -3.28
C ALA A 57 -1.68 25.59 -3.56
N HIS A 58 -1.76 26.64 -2.75
CA HIS A 58 -2.63 27.80 -3.03
C HIS A 58 -1.84 29.02 -3.52
N ARG A 59 -0.53 28.88 -3.64
CA ARG A 59 0.41 29.86 -4.21
C ARG A 59 1.64 29.11 -4.73
N ARG A 60 2.54 29.82 -5.39
CA ARG A 60 3.82 29.23 -5.82
C ARG A 60 4.61 28.70 -4.61
N LEU A 61 5.09 27.46 -4.72
CA LEU A 61 6.05 26.83 -3.80
C LEU A 61 7.36 26.59 -4.55
N LYS A 62 8.49 26.77 -3.87
CA LYS A 62 9.81 26.46 -4.43
C LYS A 62 10.28 25.09 -3.98
N ARG A 63 11.05 24.38 -4.81
CA ARG A 63 11.77 23.17 -4.40
C ARG A 63 12.56 23.42 -3.10
N GLY A 64 12.51 22.46 -2.17
CA GLY A 64 13.15 22.52 -0.86
C GLY A 64 12.40 23.38 0.17
N GLN A 65 11.31 24.05 -0.21
CA GLN A 65 10.51 24.82 0.73
C GLN A 65 9.83 23.88 1.74
N LYS A 66 10.05 24.12 3.04
CA LYS A 66 9.27 23.49 4.11
C LYS A 66 7.82 23.98 4.04
N ILE A 67 6.90 23.05 3.79
CA ILE A 67 5.46 23.32 3.60
C ILE A 67 4.62 22.83 4.76
N LEU A 68 5.08 21.79 5.46
CA LEU A 68 4.50 21.31 6.71
C LEU A 68 5.61 21.12 7.76
N ARG A 69 5.35 21.54 9.00
CA ARG A 69 6.08 21.05 10.19
C ARG A 69 5.10 20.74 11.31
N VAL A 70 5.02 19.47 11.69
CA VAL A 70 4.20 18.97 12.79
C VAL A 70 5.10 18.82 14.03
N PRO A 71 4.85 19.55 15.13
CA PRO A 71 5.66 19.43 16.35
C PRO A 71 5.70 18.01 16.89
N THR A 72 6.83 17.61 17.48
CA THR A 72 7.03 16.25 18.03
C THR A 72 5.95 15.84 19.04
N GLN A 73 5.35 16.81 19.75
CA GLN A 73 4.29 16.57 20.74
C GLN A 73 2.99 16.02 20.12
N LEU A 74 2.76 16.22 18.82
CA LEU A 74 1.60 15.69 18.10
C LEU A 74 1.88 14.36 17.40
N VAL A 75 3.14 13.90 17.41
CA VAL A 75 3.52 12.65 16.75
C VAL A 75 3.20 11.49 17.68
N HIS A 76 2.18 10.72 17.36
CA HIS A 76 1.76 9.56 18.15
C HIS A 76 2.50 8.30 17.70
N SER A 77 3.46 7.85 18.50
CA SER A 77 4.28 6.65 18.30
C SER A 77 4.29 5.75 19.54
N LEU A 78 5.06 4.66 19.52
CA LEU A 78 5.16 3.65 20.58
C LEU A 78 5.25 4.25 21.99
N HIS A 79 6.12 5.25 22.17
CA HIS A 79 6.40 5.84 23.48
C HIS A 79 5.45 6.96 23.91
N THR A 80 4.46 7.28 23.08
CA THR A 80 3.44 8.31 23.37
C THR A 80 2.10 7.72 23.76
N VAL A 81 1.96 6.39 23.67
CA VAL A 81 0.77 5.68 24.15
C VAL A 81 0.72 5.83 25.68
N PRO A 82 -0.39 6.33 26.26
CA PRO A 82 -0.49 6.53 27.71
C PRO A 82 -0.41 5.22 28.50
N GLU A 83 0.17 5.27 29.70
CA GLU A 83 0.34 4.09 30.57
C GLU A 83 -0.99 3.42 30.94
N ARG A 84 -2.07 4.20 31.06
CA ARG A 84 -3.42 3.68 31.28
C ARG A 84 -3.92 2.77 30.13
N ILE A 85 -3.34 2.89 28.94
CA ILE A 85 -3.61 2.04 27.78
C ILE A 85 -2.57 0.93 27.68
N SER A 86 -1.27 1.29 27.60
CA SER A 86 -0.19 0.31 27.41
C SER A 86 -0.08 -0.68 28.57
N GLY A 87 -0.27 -0.23 29.82
CA GLY A 87 -0.18 -1.08 31.01
C GLY A 87 -1.33 -2.07 31.17
N ARG A 88 -2.45 -1.88 30.44
CA ARG A 88 -3.57 -2.85 30.39
C ARG A 88 -3.41 -3.89 29.29
N LEU A 89 -2.55 -3.64 28.33
CA LEU A 89 -2.36 -4.49 27.17
C LEU A 89 -1.11 -5.37 27.33
N PRO A 90 -1.07 -6.55 26.71
CA PRO A 90 0.12 -7.39 26.73
C PRO A 90 1.37 -6.68 26.17
N PRO A 91 2.57 -6.98 26.70
CA PRO A 91 3.81 -6.34 26.23
C PRO A 91 4.22 -6.73 24.81
N ASP A 92 3.65 -7.81 24.27
CA ASP A 92 3.90 -8.33 22.91
C ASP A 92 2.95 -7.73 21.86
N MET A 93 2.20 -6.67 22.21
CA MET A 93 1.34 -5.97 21.26
C MET A 93 2.17 -5.30 20.17
N SER A 94 1.71 -5.42 18.92
CA SER A 94 2.28 -4.65 17.82
C SER A 94 2.05 -3.15 18.07
N ILE A 95 2.97 -2.30 17.58
CA ILE A 95 2.74 -0.84 17.64
C ILE A 95 1.42 -0.44 16.97
N HIS A 96 1.03 -1.15 15.92
CA HIS A 96 -0.21 -0.91 15.19
C HIS A 96 -1.41 -1.05 16.11
N ALA A 97 -1.49 -2.19 16.81
CA ALA A 97 -2.60 -2.48 17.71
C ALA A 97 -2.61 -1.55 18.93
N LEU A 98 -1.44 -1.15 19.44
CA LEU A 98 -1.32 -0.16 20.52
C LEU A 98 -1.84 1.22 20.10
N LEU A 99 -1.45 1.71 18.93
CA LEU A 99 -1.94 2.98 18.40
C LEU A 99 -3.44 2.94 18.12
N ALA A 100 -3.95 1.81 17.60
CA ALA A 100 -5.39 1.64 17.34
C ALA A 100 -6.18 1.64 18.65
N ALA A 101 -5.69 0.95 19.69
CA ALA A 101 -6.32 0.96 21.01
C ALA A 101 -6.29 2.36 21.64
N ASN A 102 -5.18 3.07 21.55
CA ASN A 102 -5.08 4.46 22.02
C ASN A 102 -6.06 5.39 21.30
N LEU A 103 -6.19 5.27 19.98
CA LEU A 103 -7.14 6.04 19.20
C LEU A 103 -8.59 5.71 19.55
N THR A 104 -8.88 4.44 19.84
CA THR A 104 -10.25 4.01 20.20
C THR A 104 -10.64 4.47 21.59
N VAL A 105 -9.78 4.27 22.59
CA VAL A 105 -10.10 4.49 24.02
C VAL A 105 -10.02 5.96 24.41
N ASP A 106 -8.87 6.59 24.16
CA ASP A 106 -8.60 7.96 24.61
C ASP A 106 -8.86 8.99 23.51
N GLY A 107 -8.97 8.51 22.28
CA GLY A 107 -9.19 9.37 21.16
C GLY A 107 -8.05 10.30 20.80
N MET A 108 -6.82 10.01 21.24
CA MET A 108 -5.66 10.90 21.03
C MET A 108 -6.01 12.35 21.44
N ALA A 109 -6.26 12.54 22.74
CA ALA A 109 -6.74 13.77 23.35
C ALA A 109 -6.17 15.06 22.71
N GLY A 110 -7.06 16.02 22.41
CA GLY A 110 -6.70 17.30 21.78
C GLY A 110 -6.79 17.32 20.24
N LEU A 111 -7.14 16.20 19.61
CA LEU A 111 -7.20 16.06 18.15
C LEU A 111 -8.62 15.86 17.59
N SER A 112 -9.69 16.29 18.29
CA SER A 112 -11.08 16.09 17.82
C SER A 112 -11.30 16.55 16.38
N THR A 113 -10.83 17.75 16.03
CA THR A 113 -10.92 18.29 14.65
C THR A 113 -10.25 17.40 13.61
N TRP A 114 -9.12 16.75 13.96
CA TRP A 114 -8.46 15.78 13.07
C TRP A 114 -9.27 14.49 12.97
N LYS A 115 -9.83 14.01 14.07
CA LYS A 115 -10.64 12.78 14.08
C LYS A 115 -11.91 12.91 13.25
N ASP A 116 -12.56 14.07 13.32
CA ASP A 116 -13.76 14.38 12.53
C ASP A 116 -13.48 14.42 11.02
N SER A 117 -12.20 14.49 10.63
CA SER A 117 -11.75 14.45 9.23
C SER A 117 -11.23 13.09 8.77
N LEU A 118 -11.19 12.09 9.66
CA LEU A 118 -10.83 10.73 9.30
C LEU A 118 -11.95 10.07 8.48
N PRO A 119 -11.63 9.10 7.61
CA PRO A 119 -12.65 8.36 6.88
C PRO A 119 -13.55 7.60 7.83
N THR A 120 -14.79 7.43 7.43
CA THR A 120 -15.77 6.58 8.09
C THR A 120 -15.52 5.10 7.77
N LEU A 121 -16.17 4.21 8.51
CA LEU A 121 -16.22 2.79 8.14
C LEU A 121 -16.90 2.57 6.77
N GLY A 122 -17.82 3.43 6.35
CA GLY A 122 -18.42 3.36 5.02
C GLY A 122 -17.42 3.65 3.91
N ASP A 123 -16.53 4.63 4.14
CA ASP A 123 -15.44 4.93 3.21
C ASP A 123 -14.46 3.75 3.13
N PHE A 124 -14.07 3.20 4.29
CA PHE A 124 -13.23 1.99 4.34
C PHE A 124 -13.91 0.81 3.64
N ASN A 125 -15.22 0.64 3.82
CA ASN A 125 -15.99 -0.41 3.17
C ASN A 125 -15.95 -0.31 1.65
N THR A 126 -15.96 0.91 1.13
CA THR A 126 -15.90 1.15 -0.33
C THR A 126 -14.56 0.70 -0.91
N GLY A 127 -13.44 1.05 -0.26
CA GLY A 127 -12.11 0.85 -0.82
C GLY A 127 -11.35 -0.40 -0.38
N LEU A 128 -11.48 -0.83 0.89
CA LEU A 128 -10.64 -1.88 1.47
C LEU A 128 -11.25 -3.28 1.29
N PRO A 129 -10.53 -4.21 0.63
CA PRO A 129 -11.05 -5.56 0.40
C PRO A 129 -11.45 -6.33 1.66
N PHE A 130 -10.87 -5.99 2.81
CA PHE A 130 -11.25 -6.57 4.10
C PHE A 130 -12.75 -6.48 4.39
N MET A 131 -13.37 -5.37 3.99
CA MET A 131 -14.77 -5.09 4.28
C MET A 131 -15.71 -5.54 3.15
N TRP A 132 -15.17 -6.03 2.03
CA TRP A 132 -15.96 -6.45 0.89
C TRP A 132 -16.68 -7.79 1.14
N HIS A 133 -17.68 -8.07 0.31
CA HIS A 133 -18.32 -9.39 0.29
C HIS A 133 -17.31 -10.51 0.00
N LYS A 134 -17.48 -11.68 0.59
CA LYS A 134 -16.52 -12.80 0.49
C LYS A 134 -16.23 -13.22 -0.95
N GLU A 135 -17.25 -13.24 -1.81
CA GLU A 135 -17.07 -13.57 -3.24
C GLU A 135 -16.14 -12.58 -3.98
N LEU A 136 -16.17 -11.28 -3.60
CA LEU A 136 -15.22 -10.29 -4.13
C LEU A 136 -13.81 -10.58 -3.63
N GLN A 137 -13.67 -10.94 -2.34
CA GLN A 137 -12.39 -11.28 -1.73
C GLN A 137 -11.75 -12.52 -2.38
N GLU A 138 -12.55 -13.51 -2.74
CA GLU A 138 -12.09 -14.75 -3.39
C GLU A 138 -11.52 -14.48 -4.80
N LEU A 139 -12.06 -13.47 -5.50
CA LEU A 139 -11.66 -13.06 -6.85
C LEU A 139 -10.52 -12.03 -6.90
N LEU A 140 -9.96 -11.62 -5.76
CA LEU A 140 -8.74 -10.80 -5.75
C LEU A 140 -7.57 -11.54 -6.42
N PRO A 141 -6.65 -10.81 -7.08
CA PRO A 141 -5.36 -11.38 -7.46
C PRO A 141 -4.66 -11.98 -6.23
N LYS A 142 -3.89 -13.06 -6.44
CA LYS A 142 -3.26 -13.82 -5.35
C LYS A 142 -2.50 -12.95 -4.34
N PRO A 143 -1.65 -11.97 -4.73
CA PRO A 143 -0.95 -11.13 -3.77
C PRO A 143 -1.89 -10.33 -2.86
N ALA A 144 -2.93 -9.71 -3.43
CA ALA A 144 -3.92 -8.96 -2.67
C ALA A 144 -4.71 -9.87 -1.71
N ARG A 145 -5.09 -11.07 -2.16
CA ARG A 145 -5.78 -12.06 -1.32
C ARG A 145 -4.93 -12.56 -0.15
N GLU A 146 -3.62 -12.75 -0.36
CA GLU A 146 -2.69 -13.13 0.71
C GLU A 146 -2.48 -12.00 1.74
N LEU A 147 -2.42 -10.75 1.28
CA LEU A 147 -2.36 -9.57 2.16
C LEU A 147 -3.64 -9.45 3.00
N LEU A 148 -4.80 -9.57 2.34
CA LEU A 148 -6.10 -9.58 3.00
C LEU A 148 -6.18 -10.62 4.11
N LYS A 149 -5.75 -11.86 3.84
CA LYS A 149 -5.73 -12.92 4.85
C LYS A 149 -4.85 -12.54 6.06
N LYS A 150 -3.65 -12.00 5.81
CA LYS A 150 -2.75 -11.54 6.88
C LYS A 150 -3.35 -10.39 7.70
N GLN A 151 -4.09 -9.48 7.07
CA GLN A 151 -4.82 -8.42 7.76
C GLN A 151 -5.94 -8.98 8.64
N GLN A 152 -6.76 -9.89 8.12
CA GLN A 152 -7.82 -10.57 8.88
C GLN A 152 -7.26 -11.32 10.09
N ASP A 153 -6.21 -12.11 9.91
CA ASP A 153 -5.54 -12.83 11.00
C ASP A 153 -4.98 -11.85 12.05
N SER A 154 -4.39 -10.73 11.60
CA SER A 154 -3.83 -9.71 12.49
C SER A 154 -4.90 -8.98 13.28
N PHE A 155 -5.96 -8.51 12.62
CA PHE A 155 -7.07 -7.84 13.27
C PHE A 155 -7.72 -8.73 14.33
N HIS A 156 -8.02 -9.99 14.01
CA HIS A 156 -8.63 -10.90 15.00
C HIS A 156 -7.71 -11.15 16.20
N ARG A 157 -6.41 -11.36 15.97
CA ARG A 157 -5.43 -11.52 17.05
C ARG A 157 -5.38 -10.28 17.95
N ASP A 158 -5.32 -9.10 17.34
CA ASP A 158 -5.17 -7.84 18.05
C ASP A 158 -6.47 -7.48 18.81
N TRP A 159 -7.63 -7.62 18.17
CA TRP A 159 -8.96 -7.44 18.77
C TRP A 159 -9.18 -8.36 19.97
N ASN A 160 -8.80 -9.64 19.88
CA ASN A 160 -8.93 -10.59 20.99
C ASN A 160 -8.15 -10.16 22.24
N LYS A 161 -7.02 -9.44 22.08
CA LYS A 161 -6.25 -8.90 23.20
C LYS A 161 -6.88 -7.60 23.72
N VAL A 162 -7.30 -6.71 22.82
CA VAL A 162 -7.90 -5.41 23.16
C VAL A 162 -9.25 -5.56 23.85
N ALA A 163 -10.15 -6.40 23.32
CA ALA A 163 -11.48 -6.64 23.90
C ALA A 163 -11.40 -7.21 25.33
N LYS A 164 -10.36 -8.00 25.65
CA LYS A 164 -10.12 -8.48 27.02
C LYS A 164 -9.69 -7.37 27.96
N ALA A 165 -8.84 -6.45 27.49
CA ALA A 165 -8.35 -5.33 28.29
C ALA A 165 -9.38 -4.19 28.44
N PHE A 166 -10.28 -4.06 27.47
CA PHE A 166 -11.32 -3.02 27.42
C PHE A 166 -12.66 -3.64 26.97
N PRO A 167 -13.40 -4.30 27.89
CA PRO A 167 -14.61 -5.05 27.56
C PRO A 167 -15.76 -4.21 27.00
N ASP A 168 -15.81 -2.92 27.32
CA ASP A 168 -16.87 -2.00 26.89
C ASP A 168 -16.63 -1.45 25.47
N LEU A 169 -15.48 -1.74 24.85
CA LEU A 169 -15.20 -1.30 23.48
C LEU A 169 -16.06 -2.05 22.48
N ARG A 170 -16.61 -1.31 21.52
CA ARG A 170 -17.26 -1.91 20.35
C ARG A 170 -16.20 -2.30 19.32
N GLN A 171 -16.40 -3.44 18.68
CA GLN A 171 -15.50 -3.93 17.64
C GLN A 171 -15.41 -2.96 16.46
N ASP A 172 -16.52 -2.32 16.08
CA ASP A 172 -16.55 -1.34 14.98
C ASP A 172 -15.67 -0.11 15.25
N ASP A 173 -15.68 0.41 16.48
CA ASP A 173 -14.87 1.58 16.87
C ASP A 173 -13.37 1.23 16.82
N TYR A 174 -13.03 0.00 17.23
CA TYR A 174 -11.68 -0.51 17.11
C TYR A 174 -11.29 -0.81 15.66
N LEU A 175 -12.19 -1.38 14.85
CA LEU A 175 -11.97 -1.66 13.43
C LEU A 175 -11.68 -0.37 12.66
N HIS A 176 -12.46 0.67 12.93
CA HIS A 176 -12.23 2.01 12.40
C HIS A 176 -10.82 2.49 12.73
N SER A 177 -10.46 2.48 14.01
CA SER A 177 -9.14 2.92 14.46
C SER A 177 -8.02 2.06 13.88
N TRP A 178 -8.22 0.74 13.80
CA TRP A 178 -7.25 -0.20 13.25
C TRP A 178 -6.97 0.09 11.78
N PHE A 179 -7.99 0.41 10.98
CA PHE A 179 -7.78 0.86 9.61
C PHE A 179 -7.19 2.25 9.52
N VAL A 180 -7.57 3.19 10.39
CA VAL A 180 -6.90 4.51 10.47
C VAL A 180 -5.39 4.32 10.69
N ILE A 181 -4.98 3.42 11.59
CA ILE A 181 -3.55 3.11 11.79
C ILE A 181 -2.91 2.41 10.59
N ASN A 182 -3.60 1.42 9.99
CA ASN A 182 -3.07 0.69 8.83
C ASN A 182 -2.73 1.62 7.68
N THR A 183 -3.63 2.57 7.50
CA THR A 183 -3.60 3.52 6.42
C THR A 183 -2.63 4.66 6.79
N ARG A 184 -2.83 5.39 7.89
CA ARG A 184 -2.27 6.74 8.08
C ARG A 184 -0.93 6.83 8.83
N THR A 185 -0.16 5.73 8.93
CA THR A 185 1.06 5.70 9.76
C THR A 185 2.38 5.88 9.02
N PHE A 186 3.14 6.89 9.42
CA PHE A 186 4.46 7.18 8.87
C PHE A 186 5.52 6.30 9.49
N TYR A 187 6.57 5.99 8.71
CA TYR A 187 7.79 5.47 9.32
C TYR A 187 8.43 6.56 10.17
N TYR A 188 8.68 6.25 11.43
CA TYR A 188 9.16 7.18 12.42
C TYR A 188 10.20 6.51 13.31
N ALA A 189 11.47 6.70 12.94
CA ALA A 189 12.60 6.19 13.69
C ALA A 189 13.22 7.30 14.54
N THR A 190 13.32 7.06 15.84
CA THR A 190 14.03 7.93 16.78
C THR A 190 15.15 7.12 17.42
N PRO A 191 16.14 7.77 18.05
CA PRO A 191 17.15 7.04 18.83
C PRO A 191 16.54 6.05 19.85
N ARG A 192 15.33 6.35 20.37
CA ARG A 192 14.61 5.45 21.29
C ARG A 192 13.98 4.25 20.59
N THR A 193 13.53 4.41 19.35
CA THR A 193 12.84 3.34 18.60
C THR A 193 13.77 2.52 17.71
N GLU A 194 15.03 2.91 17.54
CA GLU A 194 16.02 2.20 16.72
C GLU A 194 16.32 0.76 17.17
N LYS A 195 16.09 0.45 18.45
CA LYS A 195 16.23 -0.90 18.99
C LYS A 195 15.10 -1.85 18.60
N TYR A 196 13.95 -1.35 18.12
CA TYR A 196 12.80 -2.17 17.75
C TYR A 196 12.84 -2.53 16.25
N PRO A 197 12.18 -3.62 15.83
CA PRO A 197 12.02 -3.95 14.41
C PRO A 197 11.41 -2.78 13.61
N PRO A 198 11.69 -2.63 12.30
CA PRO A 198 11.13 -1.55 11.49
C PRO A 198 9.60 -1.46 11.51
N VAL A 199 8.91 -2.60 11.66
CA VAL A 199 7.43 -2.65 11.78
C VAL A 199 6.92 -1.96 13.05
N ASP A 200 7.75 -1.83 14.08
CA ASP A 200 7.46 -1.13 15.33
C ASP A 200 7.99 0.32 15.34
N ARG A 201 8.31 0.87 14.17
CA ARG A 201 8.77 2.25 14.00
C ARG A 201 7.74 3.04 13.20
N LEU A 202 6.51 3.03 13.69
CA LEU A 202 5.37 3.71 13.09
C LEU A 202 4.88 4.87 13.96
N ALA A 203 4.31 5.89 13.33
CA ALA A 203 3.64 6.97 14.01
C ALA A 203 2.46 7.53 13.23
N ILE A 204 1.41 7.93 13.94
CA ILE A 204 0.41 8.86 13.41
C ILE A 204 1.00 10.27 13.50
N VAL A 205 0.94 10.98 12.38
CA VAL A 205 1.39 12.37 12.27
C VAL A 205 0.20 13.17 11.74
N PRO A 206 -0.67 13.71 12.63
CA PRO A 206 -1.85 14.45 12.21
C PRO A 206 -1.49 15.57 11.25
N ILE A 207 -2.36 15.85 10.29
CA ILE A 207 -2.15 16.79 9.17
C ILE A 207 -1.24 16.26 8.07
N ALA A 208 -0.14 15.59 8.42
CA ALA A 208 0.75 15.02 7.40
C ALA A 208 0.09 13.88 6.63
N ASP A 209 -0.90 13.22 7.24
CA ASP A 209 -1.65 12.15 6.61
C ASP A 209 -2.41 12.62 5.36
N PHE A 210 -2.88 13.88 5.28
CA PHE A 210 -3.58 14.49 4.12
C PHE A 210 -2.80 14.58 2.81
N PHE A 211 -1.51 14.24 2.79
CA PHE A 211 -0.77 14.15 1.54
C PHE A 211 -1.08 12.83 0.84
N ASN A 212 -1.59 12.92 -0.39
CA ASN A 212 -1.90 11.75 -1.22
C ASN A 212 -0.65 11.11 -1.83
N HIS A 213 -0.82 9.90 -2.35
CA HIS A 213 0.24 9.14 -3.02
C HIS A 213 0.58 9.70 -4.41
N ALA A 214 1.86 9.70 -4.72
CA ALA A 214 2.35 9.51 -6.09
C ALA A 214 3.67 8.73 -6.07
N ASP A 215 4.10 8.24 -7.23
CA ASP A 215 5.37 7.51 -7.40
C ASP A 215 6.57 8.26 -6.80
N THR A 216 6.53 9.59 -6.94
CA THR A 216 7.45 10.56 -6.34
C THR A 216 6.66 11.64 -5.63
N GLY A 217 7.23 12.24 -4.60
CA GLY A 217 6.61 13.38 -3.95
C GLY A 217 7.56 14.07 -2.99
N CYS A 218 6.97 14.96 -2.19
CA CYS A 218 7.67 15.77 -1.21
C CYS A 218 8.57 14.94 -0.30
N GLU A 219 9.71 15.53 0.05
CA GLU A 219 10.66 14.93 0.97
C GLU A 219 10.08 14.98 2.39
N VAL A 220 10.07 13.82 3.04
CA VAL A 220 9.60 13.66 4.40
C VAL A 220 10.80 13.39 5.30
N THR A 221 11.00 14.26 6.29
CA THR A 221 12.07 14.14 7.28
C THR A 221 11.51 14.39 8.68
N PHE A 222 12.26 14.03 9.70
CA PHE A 222 11.92 14.37 11.08
C PHE A 222 13.20 14.64 11.86
N ASP A 223 13.11 15.59 12.78
CA ASP A 223 14.18 15.97 13.71
C ASP A 223 13.63 15.97 15.15
N LYS A 224 14.44 16.43 16.10
CA LYS A 224 14.04 16.53 17.51
C LYS A 224 12.83 17.44 17.76
N ASP A 225 12.58 18.38 16.85
CA ASP A 225 11.57 19.42 17.00
C ASP A 225 10.29 19.10 16.22
N GLY A 226 10.34 18.17 15.26
CA GLY A 226 9.13 17.65 14.64
C GLY A 226 9.32 16.95 13.30
N PHE A 227 8.18 16.60 12.71
CA PHE A 227 8.05 15.99 11.39
C PHE A 227 7.91 17.08 10.32
N ILE A 228 8.60 16.95 9.20
CA ILE A 228 8.73 18.00 8.17
C ILE A 228 8.41 17.41 6.80
N VAL A 229 7.58 18.12 6.04
CA VAL A 229 7.38 17.87 4.60
C VAL A 229 7.93 19.05 3.82
N SER A 230 8.81 18.77 2.86
CA SER A 230 9.46 19.77 2.01
C SER A 230 9.14 19.50 0.54
N ALA A 231 8.81 20.56 -0.20
CA ALA A 231 8.48 20.47 -1.62
C ALA A 231 9.62 19.85 -2.42
N ASP A 232 9.35 18.77 -3.15
CA ASP A 232 10.30 18.06 -4.01
C ASP A 232 10.59 18.81 -5.33
N ARG A 233 9.67 19.68 -5.74
CA ARG A 233 9.75 20.50 -6.96
C ARG A 233 9.08 21.86 -6.75
N ASP A 234 9.16 22.70 -7.78
CA ASP A 234 8.35 23.92 -7.84
C ASP A 234 6.88 23.55 -8.10
N TYR A 235 5.97 24.19 -7.35
CA TYR A 235 4.52 24.04 -7.54
C TYR A 235 3.89 25.39 -7.89
N HIS A 236 2.90 25.36 -8.78
CA HIS A 236 1.98 26.46 -9.07
C HIS A 236 0.71 26.33 -8.22
N GLY A 237 -0.09 27.40 -8.19
CA GLY A 237 -1.39 27.37 -7.52
C GLY A 237 -2.29 26.27 -8.06
N ASP A 238 -3.08 25.68 -7.16
CA ASP A 238 -4.02 24.58 -7.36
C ASP A 238 -3.43 23.25 -7.82
N GLN A 239 -2.10 23.11 -7.85
CA GLN A 239 -1.46 21.82 -8.00
C GLN A 239 -1.49 21.04 -6.69
N GLU A 240 -1.89 19.77 -6.76
CA GLU A 240 -1.80 18.86 -5.64
C GLU A 240 -0.35 18.51 -5.31
N VAL A 241 -0.10 18.43 -4.01
CA VAL A 241 1.19 18.14 -3.42
C VAL A 241 1.12 16.74 -2.83
N TYR A 242 2.02 15.87 -3.29
CA TYR A 242 2.03 14.45 -2.95
C TYR A 242 3.19 14.12 -2.04
N ILE A 243 3.10 12.96 -1.38
CA ILE A 243 4.26 12.23 -0.85
C ILE A 243 4.30 10.84 -1.48
N SER A 244 5.46 10.20 -1.47
CA SER A 244 5.53 8.78 -1.84
C SER A 244 5.26 7.91 -0.63
N TYR A 245 4.37 6.93 -0.79
CA TYR A 245 4.10 5.92 0.23
C TYR A 245 5.12 4.76 0.19
N GLY A 246 6.00 4.78 -0.82
CA GLY A 246 6.93 3.71 -1.14
C GLY A 246 6.63 3.08 -2.49
N ALA A 247 7.59 2.28 -2.95
CA ALA A 247 7.45 1.47 -4.16
C ALA A 247 6.56 0.26 -3.85
N HIS A 248 5.28 0.38 -4.17
CA HIS A 248 4.25 -0.60 -3.85
C HIS A 248 3.49 -0.99 -5.12
N THR A 249 3.20 -2.29 -5.27
CA THR A 249 2.33 -2.79 -6.34
C THR A 249 0.90 -2.35 -6.10
N ASN A 250 0.09 -2.35 -7.15
CA ASN A 250 -1.32 -2.02 -7.04
C ASN A 250 -2.10 -3.05 -6.19
N ASP A 251 -1.65 -4.31 -6.12
CA ASP A 251 -2.21 -5.30 -5.19
C ASP A 251 -2.01 -4.89 -3.73
N PHE A 252 -0.84 -4.33 -3.40
CA PHE A 252 -0.54 -3.84 -2.06
C PHE A 252 -1.29 -2.56 -1.74
N LEU A 253 -1.34 -1.60 -2.68
CA LEU A 253 -2.09 -0.35 -2.50
C LEU A 253 -3.59 -0.62 -2.31
N LEU A 254 -4.16 -1.56 -3.07
CA LEU A 254 -5.55 -1.97 -2.92
C LEU A 254 -5.80 -2.61 -1.55
N ALA A 255 -5.03 -3.64 -1.19
CA ALA A 255 -5.26 -4.39 0.04
C ALA A 255 -5.00 -3.54 1.31
N GLU A 256 -3.94 -2.74 1.33
CA GLU A 256 -3.50 -2.02 2.53
C GLU A 256 -4.08 -0.59 2.64
N TYR A 257 -4.45 0.03 1.51
CA TYR A 257 -4.90 1.43 1.49
C TYR A 257 -6.17 1.69 0.70
N GLY A 258 -6.73 0.67 0.05
CA GLY A 258 -8.07 0.72 -0.53
C GLY A 258 -8.14 1.60 -1.77
N PHE A 259 -7.07 1.63 -2.57
CA PHE A 259 -7.06 2.36 -3.82
C PHE A 259 -6.18 1.77 -4.92
N LEU A 260 -6.47 2.19 -6.14
CA LEU A 260 -5.73 1.82 -7.35
C LEU A 260 -5.38 3.08 -8.15
N PRO A 261 -4.10 3.51 -8.17
CA PRO A 261 -3.68 4.58 -9.05
C PRO A 261 -3.81 4.13 -10.52
N ALA A 262 -4.20 5.05 -11.41
CA ALA A 262 -4.34 4.76 -12.83
C ALA A 262 -3.01 4.38 -13.49
N ALA A 263 -1.92 5.02 -13.06
CA ALA A 263 -0.55 4.69 -13.43
C ALA A 263 0.30 4.53 -12.16
N ASN A 264 1.12 3.50 -12.13
CA ASN A 264 2.05 3.20 -11.04
C ASN A 264 3.28 2.51 -11.63
N ARG A 265 4.42 3.19 -11.61
CA ARG A 265 5.66 2.64 -12.18
C ARG A 265 6.24 1.47 -11.37
N TRP A 266 5.70 1.22 -10.18
CA TRP A 266 6.11 0.15 -9.28
C TRP A 266 5.15 -1.04 -9.32
N ASP A 267 4.16 -1.02 -10.23
CA ASP A 267 3.23 -2.13 -10.36
C ASP A 267 3.91 -3.35 -10.98
N GLU A 268 3.61 -4.50 -10.42
CA GLU A 268 4.08 -5.81 -10.86
C GLU A 268 2.93 -6.80 -10.67
N VAL A 269 2.90 -7.84 -11.49
CA VAL A 269 1.90 -8.92 -11.39
C VAL A 269 2.57 -10.22 -10.95
N CYS A 270 1.93 -10.94 -10.05
CA CYS A 270 2.42 -12.25 -9.60
C CYS A 270 1.94 -13.34 -10.56
N VAL A 271 2.88 -14.10 -11.12
CA VAL A 271 2.62 -15.20 -12.07
C VAL A 271 2.94 -16.56 -11.46
N ASP A 272 2.88 -16.66 -10.13
CA ASP A 272 3.10 -17.91 -9.41
C ASP A 272 2.19 -19.04 -9.90
N GLU A 273 0.94 -18.73 -10.23
CA GLU A 273 -0.07 -19.68 -10.67
C GLU A 273 0.37 -20.49 -11.89
N VAL A 274 1.19 -19.91 -12.76
CA VAL A 274 1.69 -20.59 -13.97
C VAL A 274 3.14 -21.04 -13.84
N ILE A 275 3.97 -20.37 -13.03
CA ILE A 275 5.39 -20.73 -12.87
C ILE A 275 5.58 -21.78 -11.76
N LEU A 276 5.02 -21.57 -10.56
CA LEU A 276 5.26 -22.42 -9.39
C LEU A 276 4.89 -23.90 -9.59
N PRO A 277 3.90 -24.27 -10.43
CA PRO A 277 3.61 -25.68 -10.72
C PRO A 277 4.65 -26.38 -11.59
N LYS A 278 5.49 -25.66 -12.35
CA LYS A 278 6.35 -26.24 -13.39
C LYS A 278 7.63 -26.90 -12.82
N PRO A 279 8.34 -26.31 -11.84
CA PRO A 279 9.51 -26.95 -11.23
C PRO A 279 9.17 -28.23 -10.46
N SER A 280 10.03 -29.24 -10.58
CA SER A 280 10.00 -30.45 -9.74
C SER A 280 10.29 -30.11 -8.27
N THR A 281 10.05 -31.06 -7.35
CA THR A 281 10.38 -30.88 -5.93
C THR A 281 11.85 -30.52 -5.72
N ALA A 282 12.77 -31.22 -6.39
CA ALA A 282 14.21 -30.94 -6.34
C ALA A 282 14.56 -29.53 -6.86
N HIS A 283 13.88 -29.07 -7.92
CA HIS A 283 14.06 -27.71 -8.42
C HIS A 283 13.52 -26.65 -7.44
N LYS A 284 12.40 -26.91 -6.77
CA LYS A 284 11.86 -26.01 -5.73
C LYS A 284 12.81 -25.89 -4.55
N GLU A 285 13.36 -27.00 -4.08
CA GLU A 285 14.37 -27.02 -3.01
C GLU A 285 15.63 -26.24 -3.42
N LEU A 286 16.09 -26.40 -4.67
CA LEU A 286 17.22 -25.63 -5.20
C LEU A 286 16.92 -24.12 -5.23
N LEU A 287 15.77 -23.72 -5.78
CA LEU A 287 15.36 -22.31 -5.79
C LEU A 287 15.22 -21.76 -4.38
N GLN A 288 14.69 -22.55 -3.43
CA GLN A 288 14.55 -22.14 -2.04
C GLN A 288 15.90 -21.95 -1.36
N GLY A 289 16.85 -22.88 -1.57
CA GLY A 289 18.20 -22.81 -1.02
C GLY A 289 18.98 -21.57 -1.47
N GLU A 290 18.70 -21.06 -2.67
CA GLU A 290 19.30 -19.85 -3.22
C GLU A 290 18.44 -18.58 -2.96
N GLY A 291 17.32 -18.70 -2.25
CA GLY A 291 16.40 -17.58 -1.96
C GLY A 291 15.62 -17.06 -3.18
N LEU A 292 15.50 -17.87 -4.23
CA LEU A 292 14.89 -17.53 -5.52
C LEU A 292 13.51 -18.15 -5.73
N LEU A 293 13.02 -18.99 -4.81
CA LEU A 293 11.67 -19.53 -4.86
C LEU A 293 10.65 -18.46 -4.45
N GLY A 294 9.90 -17.92 -5.42
CA GLY A 294 8.67 -17.16 -5.21
C GLY A 294 8.75 -15.91 -4.28
N PRO A 295 7.74 -15.03 -4.32
CA PRO A 295 6.80 -14.87 -5.42
C PRO A 295 7.54 -14.51 -6.73
N PHE A 296 7.00 -14.97 -7.85
CA PHE A 296 7.49 -14.68 -9.19
C PHE A 296 6.74 -13.47 -9.75
N MET A 297 7.40 -12.32 -9.75
CA MET A 297 6.83 -11.05 -10.19
C MET A 297 7.19 -10.76 -11.64
N LEU A 298 6.26 -10.12 -12.35
CA LEU A 298 6.36 -9.72 -13.75
C LEU A 298 6.04 -8.23 -13.88
N ASP A 299 6.91 -7.52 -14.58
CA ASP A 299 6.64 -6.22 -15.18
C ASP A 299 6.91 -6.29 -16.70
N SER A 300 6.43 -5.28 -17.44
CA SER A 300 6.54 -5.23 -18.90
C SER A 300 7.95 -4.91 -19.42
N GLU A 301 8.81 -4.30 -18.60
CA GLU A 301 10.13 -3.81 -19.01
C GLU A 301 11.22 -4.87 -18.84
N THR A 302 11.25 -5.54 -17.69
CA THR A 302 12.29 -6.50 -17.30
C THR A 302 11.95 -7.94 -17.67
N LEU A 303 10.70 -8.19 -18.10
CA LEU A 303 10.16 -9.53 -18.36
C LEU A 303 10.29 -10.47 -17.14
N GLY A 304 10.19 -9.87 -15.95
CA GLY A 304 10.16 -10.58 -14.68
C GLY A 304 11.38 -10.31 -13.82
N CYS A 305 11.14 -10.30 -12.51
CA CYS A 305 12.19 -10.08 -11.53
C CYS A 305 13.23 -11.22 -11.53
N LYS A 306 14.34 -11.04 -10.82
CA LYS A 306 15.42 -12.04 -10.72
C LYS A 306 14.91 -13.46 -10.39
N LYS A 307 13.90 -13.58 -9.54
CA LYS A 307 13.29 -14.87 -9.16
C LYS A 307 12.57 -15.52 -10.33
N THR A 308 11.77 -14.74 -11.07
CA THR A 308 11.04 -15.19 -12.26
C THR A 308 12.02 -15.69 -13.32
N GLN A 309 13.04 -14.90 -13.64
CA GLN A 309 14.05 -15.27 -14.62
C GLN A 309 14.82 -16.53 -14.19
N ALA A 310 15.20 -16.62 -12.90
CA ALA A 310 15.89 -17.79 -12.37
C ALA A 310 15.04 -19.08 -12.47
N ALA A 311 13.75 -19.01 -12.15
CA ALA A 311 12.86 -20.15 -12.21
C ALA A 311 12.62 -20.61 -13.66
N VAL A 312 12.38 -19.69 -14.58
CA VAL A 312 12.20 -20.02 -16.01
C VAL A 312 13.48 -20.61 -16.59
N ARG A 313 14.65 -20.02 -16.31
CA ARG A 313 15.95 -20.56 -16.78
C ARG A 313 16.24 -21.94 -16.19
N LEU A 314 15.88 -22.20 -14.93
CA LEU A 314 16.08 -23.52 -14.32
C LEU A 314 15.32 -24.63 -15.06
N LEU A 315 14.18 -24.29 -15.69
CA LEU A 315 13.38 -25.22 -16.47
C LEU A 315 13.93 -25.45 -17.89
N CYS A 316 14.87 -24.62 -18.35
CA CYS A 316 15.45 -24.70 -19.69
C CYS A 316 16.91 -25.19 -19.67
N CYS A 317 17.67 -24.88 -18.62
CA CYS A 317 19.08 -25.28 -18.53
C CYS A 317 19.24 -26.80 -18.36
N GLY A 318 20.18 -27.40 -19.11
CA GLY A 318 20.48 -28.83 -19.05
C GLY A 318 21.22 -29.29 -17.79
N SER A 319 21.84 -28.39 -17.04
CA SER A 319 22.56 -28.72 -15.80
C SER A 319 22.51 -27.61 -14.74
N ARG A 320 22.68 -27.99 -13.47
CA ARG A 320 22.76 -27.05 -12.34
C ARG A 320 23.92 -26.05 -12.46
N GLY A 321 25.05 -26.46 -13.05
CA GLY A 321 26.21 -25.59 -13.27
C GLY A 321 25.87 -24.45 -14.23
N GLN A 322 25.33 -24.79 -15.40
CA GLN A 322 24.87 -23.81 -16.40
C GLN A 322 23.79 -22.87 -15.85
N TRP A 323 22.87 -23.40 -15.02
CA TRP A 323 21.88 -22.57 -14.37
C TRP A 323 22.53 -21.56 -13.41
N LYS A 324 23.47 -21.98 -12.56
CA LYS A 324 24.17 -21.07 -11.64
C LYS A 324 24.95 -19.98 -12.39
N GLU A 325 25.69 -20.36 -13.43
CA GLU A 325 26.42 -19.41 -14.29
C GLU A 325 25.47 -18.36 -14.88
N SER A 326 24.26 -18.77 -15.30
CA SER A 326 23.27 -17.84 -15.85
C SER A 326 22.71 -16.80 -14.86
N LEU A 327 22.95 -16.96 -13.55
CA LEU A 327 22.49 -16.02 -12.51
C LEU A 327 23.48 -14.87 -12.27
N ASP A 328 24.75 -15.02 -12.67
CA ASP A 328 25.85 -14.12 -12.34
C ASP A 328 26.04 -12.97 -13.36
N GLY A 329 25.18 -12.88 -14.38
CA GLY A 329 25.06 -11.73 -15.28
C GLY A 329 26.18 -11.54 -16.31
N GLU A 330 27.39 -12.07 -16.08
CA GLU A 330 28.57 -11.88 -16.96
C GLU A 330 28.95 -13.11 -17.81
N GLY A 331 28.31 -14.27 -17.64
CA GLY A 331 28.64 -15.47 -18.40
C GLY A 331 27.40 -16.27 -18.79
N CYS A 332 27.33 -16.71 -20.04
CA CYS A 332 26.46 -17.81 -20.50
C CYS A 332 24.95 -17.54 -20.60
N GLY A 333 24.43 -16.35 -20.30
CA GLY A 333 23.00 -16.02 -20.40
C GLY A 333 22.40 -15.99 -21.82
N GLU A 334 23.15 -16.38 -22.85
CA GLU A 334 22.66 -16.53 -24.23
C GLU A 334 22.15 -17.96 -24.51
N HIS A 335 22.76 -18.99 -23.90
CA HIS A 335 22.56 -20.38 -24.33
C HIS A 335 21.12 -20.87 -24.14
N CYS A 336 20.43 -20.42 -23.11
CA CYS A 336 19.03 -20.78 -22.83
C CYS A 336 18.05 -19.61 -23.00
N ARG A 337 18.48 -18.48 -23.56
CA ARG A 337 17.66 -17.26 -23.63
C ARG A 337 16.42 -17.45 -24.49
N GLY A 338 16.59 -18.00 -25.69
CA GLY A 338 15.50 -18.26 -26.63
C GLY A 338 14.48 -19.26 -26.07
N GLU A 339 14.96 -20.35 -25.46
CA GLU A 339 14.10 -21.34 -24.81
C GLU A 339 13.37 -20.75 -23.60
N ALA A 340 14.06 -19.96 -22.76
CA ALA A 340 13.47 -19.29 -21.62
C ALA A 340 12.38 -18.28 -22.03
N TYR A 341 12.59 -17.51 -23.10
CA TYR A 341 11.57 -16.60 -23.63
C TYR A 341 10.39 -17.34 -24.25
N THR A 342 10.65 -18.44 -24.96
CA THR A 342 9.60 -19.30 -25.52
C THR A 342 8.75 -19.90 -24.41
N LEU A 343 9.40 -20.42 -23.35
CA LEU A 343 8.73 -20.95 -22.17
C LEU A 343 7.94 -19.85 -21.44
N LEU A 344 8.56 -18.71 -21.13
CA LEU A 344 7.90 -17.60 -20.45
C LEU A 344 6.68 -17.13 -21.23
N ARG A 345 6.80 -16.97 -22.56
CA ARG A 345 5.66 -16.61 -23.42
C ARG A 345 4.53 -17.61 -23.31
N SER A 346 4.83 -18.91 -23.37
CA SER A 346 3.81 -19.97 -23.21
C SER A 346 3.09 -19.87 -21.86
N LEU A 347 3.85 -19.68 -20.78
CA LEU A 347 3.29 -19.49 -19.43
C LEU A 347 2.43 -18.21 -19.32
N LEU A 348 2.81 -17.12 -19.98
CA LEU A 348 2.04 -15.88 -19.98
C LEU A 348 0.76 -15.99 -20.83
N VAL A 349 0.73 -16.83 -21.86
CA VAL A 349 -0.51 -17.15 -22.59
C VAL A 349 -1.49 -17.90 -21.67
N ASP A 350 -1.00 -18.91 -20.93
CA ASP A 350 -1.81 -19.61 -19.93
C ASP A 350 -2.35 -18.63 -18.87
N TYR A 351 -1.49 -17.72 -18.38
CA TYR A 351 -1.87 -16.73 -17.38
C TYR A 351 -2.88 -15.71 -17.92
N SER A 352 -2.73 -15.25 -19.16
CA SER A 352 -3.68 -14.34 -19.82
C SER A 352 -5.08 -14.96 -19.92
N ALA A 353 -5.19 -16.27 -20.19
CA ALA A 353 -6.48 -16.96 -20.16
C ALA A 353 -7.09 -16.96 -18.74
N MET A 354 -6.28 -17.14 -17.70
CA MET A 354 -6.75 -17.04 -16.30
C MET A 354 -7.23 -15.63 -15.95
N VAL A 355 -6.50 -14.60 -16.38
CA VAL A 355 -6.88 -13.20 -16.22
C VAL A 355 -8.21 -12.90 -16.92
N GLY A 356 -8.37 -13.35 -18.17
CA GLY A 356 -9.61 -13.18 -18.93
C GLY A 356 -10.81 -13.83 -18.24
N LYS A 357 -10.63 -15.03 -17.68
CA LYS A 357 -11.66 -15.67 -16.86
C LYS A 357 -11.99 -14.85 -15.60
N ALA A 358 -10.99 -14.37 -14.88
CA ALA A 358 -11.21 -13.57 -13.68
C ALA A 358 -11.99 -12.27 -13.99
N VAL A 359 -11.69 -11.60 -15.11
CA VAL A 359 -12.45 -10.42 -15.57
C VAL A 359 -13.92 -10.78 -15.85
N GLN A 360 -14.17 -11.92 -16.50
CA GLN A 360 -15.55 -12.39 -16.76
C GLN A 360 -16.29 -12.71 -15.45
N ASP A 361 -15.63 -13.44 -14.54
CA ASP A 361 -16.20 -13.81 -13.24
C ASP A 361 -16.57 -12.56 -12.43
N VAL A 362 -15.70 -11.55 -12.39
CA VAL A 362 -15.97 -10.26 -11.73
C VAL A 362 -17.13 -9.52 -12.39
N GLY A 363 -17.19 -9.48 -13.72
CA GLY A 363 -18.30 -8.85 -14.46
C GLY A 363 -19.66 -9.52 -14.24
N GLY A 364 -19.67 -10.80 -13.84
CA GLY A 364 -20.89 -11.53 -13.49
C GLY A 364 -21.39 -11.28 -12.06
N LEU A 365 -20.56 -10.73 -11.17
CA LEU A 365 -20.92 -10.56 -9.75
C LEU A 365 -22.06 -9.57 -9.53
N GLN A 366 -23.02 -9.96 -8.70
CA GLN A 366 -24.14 -9.11 -8.26
C GLN A 366 -24.07 -8.71 -6.78
N VAL A 367 -22.99 -9.12 -6.09
CA VAL A 367 -22.77 -8.86 -4.66
C VAL A 367 -21.86 -7.64 -4.44
N GLY A 368 -21.91 -7.08 -3.23
CA GLY A 368 -21.16 -5.88 -2.85
C GLY A 368 -21.66 -4.61 -3.52
N GLN A 369 -20.95 -3.52 -3.30
CA GLN A 369 -21.24 -2.21 -3.89
C GLN A 369 -20.66 -2.12 -5.31
N ALA A 370 -21.24 -1.26 -6.16
CA ALA A 370 -20.75 -1.05 -7.53
C ALA A 370 -19.27 -0.60 -7.53
N ALA A 371 -18.91 0.35 -6.68
CA ALA A 371 -17.53 0.83 -6.55
C ALA A 371 -16.52 -0.28 -6.16
N GLN A 372 -16.94 -1.27 -5.36
CA GLN A 372 -16.09 -2.40 -4.99
C GLN A 372 -15.81 -3.31 -6.20
N ARG A 373 -16.86 -3.59 -7.00
CA ARG A 373 -16.75 -4.34 -8.26
C ARG A 373 -15.89 -3.60 -9.28
N GLU A 374 -16.08 -2.29 -9.41
CA GLU A 374 -15.29 -1.43 -10.31
C GLU A 374 -13.80 -1.42 -9.94
N LEU A 375 -13.45 -1.32 -8.65
CA LEU A 375 -12.06 -1.41 -8.21
C LEU A 375 -11.45 -2.79 -8.53
N LEU A 376 -12.18 -3.86 -8.26
CA LEU A 376 -11.71 -5.22 -8.55
C LEU A 376 -11.52 -5.44 -10.06
N GLU A 377 -12.46 -4.99 -10.88
CA GLU A 377 -12.38 -5.05 -12.33
C GLU A 377 -11.21 -4.21 -12.85
N GLN A 378 -11.03 -2.99 -12.34
CA GLN A 378 -9.91 -2.12 -12.67
C GLN A 378 -8.58 -2.81 -12.39
N ARG A 379 -8.43 -3.49 -11.23
CA ARG A 379 -7.19 -4.20 -10.93
C ARG A 379 -6.92 -5.31 -11.95
N TRP A 380 -7.91 -6.12 -12.30
CA TRP A 380 -7.73 -7.18 -13.29
C TRP A 380 -7.41 -6.64 -14.69
N ARG A 381 -7.98 -5.50 -15.09
CA ARG A 381 -7.61 -4.81 -16.34
C ARG A 381 -6.16 -4.32 -16.33
N GLN A 382 -5.66 -3.83 -15.20
CA GLN A 382 -4.24 -3.47 -15.04
C GLN A 382 -3.33 -4.70 -15.15
N VAL A 383 -3.74 -5.83 -14.55
CA VAL A 383 -3.01 -7.10 -14.68
C VAL A 383 -2.96 -7.54 -16.14
N ASP A 384 -4.09 -7.52 -16.84
CA ASP A 384 -4.19 -7.87 -18.26
C ASP A 384 -3.28 -7.00 -19.14
N THR A 385 -3.23 -5.70 -18.85
CA THR A 385 -2.37 -4.74 -19.56
C THR A 385 -0.90 -5.11 -19.42
N ILE A 386 -0.42 -5.39 -18.21
CA ILE A 386 0.98 -5.75 -17.95
C ILE A 386 1.34 -7.07 -18.67
N VAL A 387 0.46 -8.07 -18.59
CA VAL A 387 0.68 -9.38 -19.23
C VAL A 387 0.72 -9.25 -20.75
N THR A 388 -0.20 -8.48 -21.34
CA THR A 388 -0.26 -8.23 -22.79
C THR A 388 0.96 -7.47 -23.29
N GLN A 389 1.43 -6.48 -22.53
CA GLN A 389 2.67 -5.75 -22.84
C GLN A 389 3.89 -6.66 -22.77
N ALA A 390 4.00 -7.51 -21.74
CA ALA A 390 5.08 -8.49 -21.62
C ALA A 390 5.08 -9.51 -22.77
N LEU A 391 3.90 -10.00 -23.19
CA LEU A 391 3.75 -10.88 -24.36
C LEU A 391 4.19 -10.20 -25.65
N SER A 392 3.84 -8.93 -25.84
CA SER A 392 4.24 -8.13 -27.01
C SER A 392 5.75 -7.86 -27.04
N HIS A 393 6.34 -7.59 -25.87
CA HIS A 393 7.78 -7.44 -25.74
C HIS A 393 8.51 -8.76 -26.06
N LEU A 394 8.06 -9.89 -25.52
CA LEU A 394 8.61 -11.22 -25.88
C LEU A 394 8.49 -11.55 -27.37
N GLN A 395 7.39 -11.13 -28.02
CA GLN A 395 7.22 -11.25 -29.47
C GLN A 395 8.29 -10.46 -30.24
N SER A 396 8.57 -9.22 -29.84
CA SER A 396 9.60 -8.40 -30.50
C SER A 396 11.01 -9.00 -30.37
N LEU A 397 11.30 -9.67 -29.26
CA LEU A 397 12.59 -10.31 -29.00
C LEU A 397 12.77 -11.66 -29.74
N SER A 398 11.70 -12.23 -30.29
CA SER A 398 11.76 -13.48 -31.08
C SER A 398 11.86 -13.24 -32.59
N VAL A 399 11.83 -11.97 -33.02
CA VAL A 399 12.01 -11.54 -34.43
C VAL A 399 13.44 -11.04 -34.70
N LEU A 400 14.24 -10.88 -33.65
CA LEU A 400 15.69 -10.60 -33.69
C LEU A 400 16.47 -11.90 -33.46
#